data_AF-M0NGM1-F1
#
_entry.id   AF-M0NGM1-F1
#
_cell.length_a   1.000
_cell.length_b   1.000
_cell.length_c   1.000
_cell.angle_alpha   90.00
_cell.angle_beta   90.00
_cell.angle_gamma   90.00
#
_symmetry.space_group_name_H-M   'P 1'
#
loop_
_entity.id
_entity.type
_entity.pdbx_description
1 polymer ?
#
loop_
_entity_poly.entity_id
_entity_poly.type
_entity_poly.pdbx_seq_one_letter_code
_entity_poly.pdbx_strand_id
1 'polypeptide(L)'
;MLAGSDFTATAADALLTSHDLGSFIDCLAIAHGTCQRFVENLALALIVPVAGMVLAIAGDVTPVVASGLLIGGTLLVVINSRRSLAGMPFRAP
;
A
#
# COMPACT_ATOMS: atom_id res chain seq x y z
N MET A 1 -12.04 -33.52 19.22
CA MET A 1 -11.86 -33.10 17.82
C MET A 1 -11.86 -31.58 17.61
N LEU A 2 -11.67 -30.74 18.64
CA LEU A 2 -11.61 -29.27 18.48
C LEU A 2 -10.19 -28.68 18.32
N ALA A 3 -9.15 -29.37 18.78
CA ALA A 3 -7.80 -28.78 18.84
C ALA A 3 -7.17 -28.46 17.47
N GLY A 4 -7.51 -29.22 16.42
CA GLY A 4 -6.95 -29.01 15.09
C GLY A 4 -7.44 -27.72 14.43
N SER A 5 -8.74 -27.43 14.54
CA SER A 5 -9.38 -26.26 13.91
C SER A 5 -8.95 -24.95 14.59
N ASP A 6 -8.92 -24.93 15.92
CA ASP A 6 -8.51 -23.73 16.69
C ASP A 6 -7.01 -23.43 16.51
N PHE A 7 -6.17 -24.47 16.37
CA PHE A 7 -4.75 -24.32 16.09
C PHE A 7 -4.51 -23.77 14.68
N THR A 8 -5.21 -24.29 13.66
CA THR A 8 -5.10 -23.77 12.30
C THR A 8 -5.60 -22.33 12.17
N ALA A 9 -6.64 -21.95 12.92
CA ALA A 9 -7.14 -20.58 12.95
C ALA A 9 -6.14 -19.62 13.62
N THR A 10 -5.48 -20.06 14.68
CA THR A 10 -4.49 -19.23 15.41
C THR A 10 -3.18 -19.07 14.63
N ALA A 11 -2.81 -20.07 13.84
CA ALA A 11 -1.55 -20.07 13.07
C ALA A 11 -1.66 -19.37 11.70
N ALA A 12 -2.87 -19.01 11.25
CA ALA A 12 -3.09 -18.41 9.94
C ALA A 12 -3.04 -16.88 9.98
N ASP A 13 -2.28 -16.26 9.08
CA ASP A 13 -2.26 -14.79 8.89
C ASP A 13 -3.56 -14.24 8.29
N ALA A 14 -4.33 -15.11 7.62
CA ALA A 14 -5.63 -14.80 7.05
C ALA A 14 -6.57 -16.00 7.18
N LEU A 15 -7.80 -15.74 7.65
CA LEU A 15 -8.87 -16.73 7.78
C LEU A 15 -9.98 -16.44 6.79
N LEU A 16 -10.37 -17.45 6.02
CA LEU A 16 -11.57 -17.41 5.20
C LEU A 16 -12.76 -17.80 6.05
N THR A 17 -13.63 -16.82 6.33
CA THR A 17 -14.88 -17.02 7.07
C THR A 17 -16.04 -17.44 6.17
N SER A 18 -15.90 -17.31 4.84
CA SER A 18 -16.88 -17.79 3.87
C SER A 18 -16.67 -19.27 3.54
N HIS A 19 -17.75 -19.99 3.26
CA HIS A 19 -17.72 -21.37 2.76
C HIS A 19 -17.44 -21.46 1.26
N ASP A 20 -17.17 -20.32 0.61
CA ASP A 20 -16.88 -20.22 -0.82
C ASP A 20 -15.41 -19.86 -1.09
N LEU A 21 -14.80 -20.61 -2.00
CA LEU A 21 -13.47 -20.34 -2.54
C LEU A 21 -13.43 -19.06 -3.38
N GLY A 22 -14.57 -18.54 -3.84
CA GLY A 22 -14.66 -17.22 -4.49
C GLY A 22 -14.09 -16.10 -3.61
N SER A 23 -14.31 -16.16 -2.30
CA SER A 23 -13.77 -15.19 -1.34
C SER A 23 -12.24 -15.22 -1.26
N PHE A 24 -11.60 -16.35 -1.58
CA PHE A 24 -10.15 -16.46 -1.68
C PHE A 24 -9.61 -15.67 -2.87
N ILE A 25 -10.27 -15.78 -4.02
CA ILE A 25 -9.89 -15.09 -5.26
C ILE A 25 -10.03 -13.57 -5.08
N ASP A 26 -11.10 -13.12 -4.42
CA ASP A 26 -11.29 -11.71 -4.08
C ASP A 26 -10.19 -11.19 -3.15
N CYS A 27 -9.83 -11.99 -2.13
CA CYS A 27 -8.73 -11.65 -1.22
C CYS A 27 -7.40 -11.49 -1.97
N LEU A 28 -7.08 -12.43 -2.88
CA LEU A 28 -5.86 -12.36 -3.69
C LEU A 28 -5.88 -11.16 -4.65
N ALA A 29 -7.03 -10.84 -5.24
CA ALA A 29 -7.19 -9.67 -6.09
C ALA A 29 -6.96 -8.35 -5.32
N ILE A 30 -7.49 -8.25 -4.10
CA ILE A 30 -7.24 -7.12 -3.21
C ILE A 30 -5.76 -7.04 -2.84
N ALA A 31 -5.11 -8.16 -2.51
CA ALA A 31 -3.70 -8.22 -2.18
C ALA A 31 -2.82 -7.75 -3.36
N HIS A 32 -3.11 -8.21 -4.58
CA HIS A 32 -2.42 -7.77 -5.79
C HIS A 32 -2.61 -6.28 -6.07
N GLY A 33 -3.84 -5.77 -5.96
CA GLY A 33 -4.13 -4.35 -6.10
C GLY A 33 -3.36 -3.51 -5.07
N THR A 34 -3.26 -4.00 -3.84
CA THR A 34 -2.52 -3.34 -2.74
C THR A 34 -1.04 -3.31 -3.04
N CYS A 35 -0.45 -4.41 -3.52
CA CYS A 35 0.96 -4.48 -3.88
C CYS A 35 1.30 -3.49 -5.01
N GLN A 36 0.44 -3.38 -6.03
CA GLN A 36 0.63 -2.41 -7.10
C GLN A 36 0.63 -0.96 -6.59
N ARG A 37 -0.34 -0.60 -5.73
CA ARG A 37 -0.38 0.74 -5.11
C ARG A 37 0.80 0.98 -4.17
N PHE A 38 1.26 -0.04 -3.45
CA PHE A 38 2.45 0.05 -2.61
C PHE A 38 3.69 0.41 -3.42
N VAL A 39 3.91 -0.24 -4.58
CA VAL A 39 5.03 0.05 -5.48
C VAL A 39 4.93 1.47 -6.05
N GLU A 40 3.74 1.93 -6.44
CA GLU A 40 3.52 3.32 -6.90
C GLU A 40 3.85 4.36 -5.81
N ASN A 41 3.38 4.11 -4.58
CA ASN A 41 3.68 4.96 -3.43
C ASN A 41 5.18 4.96 -3.08
N LEU A 42 5.83 3.80 -3.13
CA LEU A 42 7.27 3.68 -2.90
C LEU A 42 8.05 4.45 -3.97
N ALA A 43 7.62 4.40 -5.23
CA ALA A 43 8.23 5.17 -6.31
C ALA A 43 8.13 6.68 -6.04
N LEU A 44 6.95 7.19 -5.65
CA LEU A 44 6.76 8.59 -5.28
C LEU A 44 7.63 8.99 -4.07
N ALA A 45 7.68 8.14 -3.05
CA ALA A 45 8.48 8.34 -1.85
C ALA A 45 9.98 8.38 -2.13
N LEU A 46 10.46 7.74 -3.19
CA LEU A 46 11.86 7.77 -3.62
C LEU A 46 12.17 8.93 -4.56
N ILE A 47 11.26 9.27 -5.48
CA ILE A 47 11.48 10.32 -6.49
C ILE A 47 11.65 11.69 -5.83
N VAL A 48 10.83 12.02 -4.83
CA VAL A 48 10.85 13.37 -4.21
C VAL A 48 12.18 13.64 -3.48
N PRO A 49 12.70 12.73 -2.63
CA PRO A 49 14.03 12.90 -2.04
C PRO A 49 15.16 12.91 -3.06
N VAL A 50 15.09 12.10 -4.12
CA VAL A 50 16.09 12.11 -5.20
C VAL A 50 16.12 13.46 -5.91
N ALA A 51 14.96 14.04 -6.21
CA ALA A 51 14.87 15.39 -6.77
C ALA A 51 15.47 16.44 -5.82
N GLY A 52 15.20 16.32 -4.52
CA GLY A 52 15.83 17.17 -3.49
C GLY A 52 17.35 17.03 -3.43
N MET A 53 17.87 15.81 -3.61
CA MET A 53 19.31 15.56 -3.65
C MET A 53 19.97 16.20 -4.87
N VAL A 54 19.36 16.09 -6.05
CA VAL A 54 19.85 16.75 -7.28
C VAL A 54 19.87 18.27 -7.12
N LEU A 55 18.81 18.85 -6.53
CA LEU A 55 18.77 20.27 -6.16
C LEU A 55 19.88 20.66 -5.19
N ALA A 56 20.18 19.80 -4.20
CA ALA A 56 21.24 20.06 -3.23
C ALA A 56 22.64 20.04 -3.88
N ILE A 57 22.85 19.12 -4.84
CA ILE A 57 24.08 19.07 -5.64
C ILE A 57 24.23 20.33 -6.50
N ALA A 58 23.12 20.87 -7.02
CA ALA A 58 23.13 22.14 -7.75
C ALA A 58 23.44 23.37 -6.87
N GLY A 59 23.55 23.20 -5.55
CA GLY A 59 24.07 24.19 -4.61
C GLY A 59 23.04 25.12 -3.97
N ASP A 60 21.74 24.94 -4.25
CA ASP A 60 20.70 25.93 -3.93
C ASP A 60 19.57 25.37 -3.06
N VAL A 61 19.91 24.56 -2.04
CA VAL A 61 18.92 23.99 -1.11
C VAL A 61 19.00 24.68 0.25
N THR A 62 17.98 25.48 0.52
CA THR A 62 17.74 26.03 1.86
C THR A 62 16.97 25.02 2.73
N PRO A 63 17.07 25.12 4.07
CA PRO A 63 16.30 24.29 4.99
C PRO A 63 14.78 24.34 4.75
N VAL A 64 14.28 25.47 4.24
CA VAL A 64 12.86 25.67 3.88
C VAL A 64 12.48 24.81 2.68
N VAL A 65 13.31 24.80 1.63
CA VAL A 65 13.09 23.98 0.43
C VAL A 65 13.12 22.49 0.79
N ALA A 66 14.08 22.06 1.60
CA ALA A 66 14.18 20.67 2.05
C ALA A 66 12.93 20.23 2.84
N SER A 67 12.43 21.09 3.74
CA SER A 67 11.20 20.82 4.51
C SER A 67 9.96 20.76 3.60
N GLY A 68 9.88 21.63 2.59
CA GLY A 68 8.81 21.63 1.60
C GLY A 68 8.78 20.35 0.77
N LEU A 69 9.94 19.87 0.31
CA LEU A 69 10.08 18.59 -0.39
C LEU A 69 9.63 17.41 0.49
N LEU A 70 10.02 17.41 1.77
CA LEU A 70 9.63 16.35 2.71
C LEU A 70 8.10 16.31 2.91
N ILE A 71 7.50 17.46 3.20
CA ILE A 71 6.05 17.56 3.43
C ILE A 71 5.28 17.27 2.12
N GLY A 72 5.74 17.81 0.99
CA GLY A 72 5.13 17.57 -0.31
C GLY A 72 5.19 16.10 -0.72
N GLY A 73 6.32 15.44 -0.51
CA GLY A 73 6.49 14.01 -0.79
C GLY A 73 5.58 13.13 0.04
N THR A 74 5.43 13.42 1.34
CA THR A 74 4.49 12.68 2.19
C THR A 74 3.03 12.90 1.77
N LEU A 75 2.64 14.12 1.45
CA LEU A 75 1.30 14.43 0.94
C LEU A 75 1.00 13.71 -0.38
N LEU A 76 1.94 13.67 -1.33
CA LEU A 76 1.78 12.97 -2.59
C LEU A 76 1.48 11.47 -2.39
N VAL A 77 2.25 10.82 -1.51
CA VAL A 77 2.03 9.40 -1.16
C VAL A 77 0.67 9.19 -0.50
N VAL A 78 0.28 10.06 0.44
CA VAL A 78 -1.03 9.97 1.11
C VAL A 78 -2.17 10.14 0.11
N ILE A 79 -2.09 11.13 -0.78
CA ILE A 79 -3.11 11.37 -1.80
C ILE A 79 -3.19 10.19 -2.77
N ASN A 80 -2.06 9.66 -3.22
CA ASN A 80 -2.01 8.49 -4.10
C ASN A 80 -2.60 7.24 -3.42
N SER A 81 -2.35 7.07 -2.12
CA SER A 81 -2.90 5.97 -1.30
C SER A 81 -4.42 6.05 -1.11
N ARG A 82 -5.03 7.23 -1.25
CA ARG A 82 -6.50 7.37 -1.15
C ARG A 82 -7.24 6.92 -2.42
N ARG A 83 -6.54 6.62 -3.52
CA ARG A 83 -7.19 6.04 -4.71
C ARG A 83 -7.70 4.63 -4.39
N SER A 84 -8.98 4.42 -4.64
CA SER A 84 -9.66 3.15 -4.38
C SER A 84 -8.97 1.98 -5.10
N LEU A 85 -8.83 0.87 -4.39
CA LEU A 85 -8.36 -0.43 -4.91
C LEU A 85 -9.46 -1.16 -5.70
N ALA A 86 -10.68 -0.63 -5.70
CA ALA A 86 -11.87 -1.31 -6.24
C ALA A 86 -11.91 -1.29 -7.77
N GLY A 87 -11.30 -2.31 -8.38
CA GLY A 87 -11.53 -2.68 -9.78
C GLY A 87 -12.60 -3.76 -9.98
N MET A 88 -13.09 -4.40 -8.91
CA MET A 88 -14.13 -5.44 -9.02
C MET A 88 -15.32 -5.16 -8.11
N PRO A 89 -16.57 -5.24 -8.62
CA PRO A 89 -17.76 -5.16 -7.80
C PRO A 89 -17.78 -6.36 -6.84
N PHE A 90 -17.91 -6.07 -5.55
CA PHE A 90 -18.19 -7.08 -4.53
C PHE A 90 -19.43 -7.87 -4.95
N ARG A 91 -19.25 -9.14 -5.33
CA ARG A 91 -20.34 -10.02 -5.70
C ARG A 91 -20.89 -10.60 -4.40
N ALA A 92 -21.94 -9.98 -3.88
CA ALA A 92 -22.64 -10.52 -2.73
C ALA A 92 -23.18 -11.94 -3.06
N PRO A 93 -23.14 -12.87 -2.10
CA PRO A 93 -23.72 -14.21 -2.26
C PRO A 93 -25.24 -14.16 -2.41
#